data_AF-A0AB34TG44-F1
#
_entry.id   AF-A0AB34TG44-F1
#
_cell.length_a   1.000
_cell.length_b   1.000
_cell.length_c   1.000
_cell.angle_alpha   90.00
_cell.angle_beta   90.00
_cell.angle_gamma   90.00
#
_symmetry.space_group_name_H-M   'P 1'
#
loop_
_entity.id
_entity.type
_entity.pdbx_description
1 polymer ?
#
loop_
_entity_poly.entity_id
_entity_poly.type
_entity_poly.pdbx_seq_one_letter_code
_entity_poly.pdbx_strand_id
1 'polypeptide(L)'
;MVSAWLPLVAGLVAALTAALVLWPLRGQGRRGFALGVLALGVAGTCLYLLVGDPRAAQVPPTASVATLRDGVQALQDALKHDPQRADGWALLGRSQAELGNVAAAADAFARAAALAPEDPGVLVEAAQARAQADAGKQFDDTAMAWLQQARAQAPDAERASWLLGIALRQRGKNAEAADVWSDLLPRLEPGAAQALQAQIAIAREAAGQAPDTGAAPPALLQVRVLLPALKGTEWPASTRVFVMARAVCGPPMPVAARKLPLAGFPDPVGLSDADSPMPTAPLSAHREVEVLARISRSGSANRSEGDLQSAPVKVSLPHDGVVELRFP
;
A
#
# COMPACT_ATOMS: atom_id res chain seq x y z
N MET A 1 -26.46 -8.60 2.38
CA MET A 1 -27.71 -9.35 2.62
C MET A 1 -28.41 -9.52 1.27
N VAL A 2 -28.24 -10.67 0.61
CA VAL A 2 -28.96 -10.96 -0.64
C VAL A 2 -30.43 -11.16 -0.25
N SER A 3 -31.32 -10.35 -0.82
CA SER A 3 -32.74 -10.37 -0.46
C SER A 3 -33.36 -11.73 -0.79
N ALA A 4 -34.07 -12.33 0.17
CA ALA A 4 -34.67 -13.67 0.09
C ALA A 4 -35.64 -13.90 -1.10
N TRP A 5 -35.94 -12.85 -1.86
CA TRP A 5 -36.85 -12.83 -3.00
C TRP A 5 -36.16 -13.22 -4.32
N LEU A 6 -34.85 -13.02 -4.43
CA LEU A 6 -34.07 -13.36 -5.63
C LEU A 6 -34.14 -14.85 -6.04
N PRO A 7 -33.99 -15.83 -5.13
CA PRO A 7 -34.10 -17.24 -5.50
C PRO A 7 -35.53 -17.65 -5.89
N LEU A 8 -36.55 -17.01 -5.29
CA LEU A 8 -37.95 -17.26 -5.63
C LEU A 8 -38.28 -16.77 -7.06
N VAL A 9 -37.80 -15.59 -7.42
CA VAL A 9 -37.95 -15.04 -8.79
C VAL A 9 -37.22 -15.90 -9.80
N ALA A 10 -35.98 -16.32 -9.49
CA ALA A 10 -35.20 -17.20 -10.36
C ALA A 10 -35.90 -18.56 -10.58
N GLY A 11 -36.47 -19.15 -9.52
CA GLY A 11 -37.25 -20.39 -9.61
C GLY A 11 -38.52 -20.25 -10.46
N LEU A 12 -39.24 -19.14 -10.33
CA LEU A 12 -40.43 -18.83 -11.12
C LEU A 12 -40.13 -18.67 -12.60
N VAL A 13 -39.04 -17.94 -12.94
CA VAL A 13 -38.59 -17.74 -14.33
C VAL A 13 -38.13 -19.06 -14.95
N ALA A 14 -37.41 -19.90 -14.20
CA ALA A 14 -37.00 -21.23 -14.65
C ALA A 14 -38.21 -22.15 -14.91
N ALA A 15 -39.23 -22.12 -14.04
CA ALA A 15 -40.45 -22.90 -14.23
C ALA A 15 -41.28 -22.42 -15.43
N LEU A 16 -41.38 -21.10 -15.64
CA LEU A 16 -42.08 -20.50 -16.79
C LEU A 16 -41.39 -20.83 -18.11
N THR A 17 -40.06 -20.71 -18.17
CA THR A 17 -39.27 -21.06 -19.36
C THR A 17 -39.34 -22.55 -19.67
N ALA A 18 -39.26 -23.41 -18.65
CA ALA A 18 -39.50 -24.85 -18.78
C ALA A 18 -40.89 -25.16 -19.36
N ALA A 19 -41.93 -24.52 -18.83
CA ALA A 19 -43.31 -24.72 -19.28
C ALA A 19 -43.52 -24.27 -20.74
N LEU A 20 -42.92 -23.15 -21.15
CA LEU A 20 -42.97 -22.62 -22.53
C LEU A 20 -42.23 -23.51 -23.52
N VAL A 21 -41.02 -23.97 -23.17
CA VAL A 21 -40.19 -24.83 -24.04
C VAL A 21 -40.79 -26.22 -24.21
N LEU A 22 -41.45 -26.75 -23.16
CA LEU A 22 -42.07 -28.07 -23.19
C LEU A 22 -43.53 -28.06 -23.68
N TRP A 23 -44.15 -26.89 -23.82
CA TRP A 23 -45.52 -26.72 -24.32
C TRP A 23 -45.79 -27.40 -25.69
N PRO A 24 -44.95 -27.24 -26.73
CA PRO A 24 -45.17 -27.87 -28.04
C PRO A 24 -45.04 -29.41 -28.01
N LEU A 25 -44.40 -29.98 -27.00
CA LEU A 25 -44.24 -31.45 -26.85
C LEU A 25 -45.50 -32.15 -26.32
N ARG A 26 -46.54 -31.41 -25.92
CA ARG A 26 -47.83 -31.99 -25.52
C ARG A 26 -48.53 -32.75 -26.66
N GLY A 27 -48.24 -32.44 -27.92
CA GLY A 27 -48.81 -33.11 -29.09
C GLY A 27 -48.25 -34.51 -29.38
N GLN A 28 -47.08 -34.88 -28.81
CA GLN A 28 -46.42 -36.18 -29.03
C GLN A 28 -46.83 -37.27 -28.01
N GLY A 29 -47.87 -37.01 -27.20
CA GLY A 29 -48.36 -37.94 -26.19
C GLY A 29 -47.64 -37.85 -24.84
N ARG A 30 -48.28 -38.35 -23.78
CA ARG A 30 -47.85 -38.23 -22.37
C ARG A 30 -46.39 -38.64 -22.11
N ARG A 31 -45.85 -39.60 -22.88
CA ARG A 31 -44.48 -40.11 -22.73
C ARG A 31 -43.42 -39.10 -23.19
N GLY A 32 -43.65 -38.40 -24.30
CA GLY A 32 -42.71 -37.39 -24.82
C GLY A 32 -42.60 -36.18 -23.89
N PHE A 33 -43.72 -35.75 -23.32
CA PHE A 33 -43.74 -34.68 -22.32
C PHE A 33 -43.00 -35.08 -21.03
N ALA A 34 -43.24 -36.29 -20.51
CA ALA A 34 -42.56 -36.77 -19.31
C ALA A 34 -41.03 -36.90 -19.51
N LEU A 35 -40.59 -37.37 -20.68
CA LEU A 35 -39.17 -37.44 -21.02
C LEU A 35 -38.53 -36.05 -21.14
N GLY A 36 -39.24 -35.06 -21.70
CA GLY A 36 -38.77 -33.68 -21.78
C GLY A 36 -38.58 -33.02 -20.41
N VAL A 37 -39.52 -33.22 -19.48
CA VAL A 37 -39.40 -32.72 -18.10
C VAL A 37 -38.21 -33.36 -17.38
N LEU A 38 -38.05 -34.68 -17.53
CA LEU A 38 -36.92 -35.40 -16.93
C LEU A 38 -35.58 -34.90 -17.49
N ALA A 39 -35.48 -34.76 -18.82
CA ALA A 39 -34.27 -34.29 -19.49
C ALA A 39 -33.89 -32.88 -19.04
N LEU A 40 -34.88 -31.99 -18.84
CA LEU A 40 -34.63 -30.63 -18.35
C LEU A 40 -34.16 -30.62 -16.90
N GLY A 41 -34.75 -31.45 -16.04
CA GLY A 41 -34.30 -31.60 -14.65
C GLY A 41 -32.86 -32.10 -14.58
N VAL A 42 -32.54 -33.16 -15.34
CA VAL A 42 -31.18 -33.71 -15.42
C VAL A 42 -30.20 -32.69 -15.99
N ALA A 43 -30.56 -31.96 -17.05
CA ALA A 43 -29.71 -30.92 -17.63
C ALA A 43 -29.45 -29.76 -16.65
N GLY A 44 -30.48 -29.33 -15.91
CA GLY A 44 -30.36 -28.31 -14.88
C GLY A 44 -29.47 -28.73 -13.71
N THR A 45 -29.63 -29.97 -13.24
CA THR A 45 -28.74 -30.55 -12.22
C THR A 45 -27.31 -30.68 -12.74
N CYS A 46 -27.13 -31.15 -13.97
CA CYS A 46 -25.81 -31.30 -14.58
C CYS A 46 -25.12 -29.94 -14.74
N LEU A 47 -25.83 -28.92 -15.21
CA LEU A 47 -25.33 -27.55 -15.31
C LEU A 47 -24.96 -26.96 -13.94
N TYR A 48 -25.80 -27.20 -12.92
CA TYR A 48 -25.50 -26.78 -11.54
C TYR A 48 -24.24 -27.46 -10.98
N LEU A 49 -24.01 -28.73 -11.30
CA LEU A 49 -22.80 -29.44 -10.87
C LEU A 49 -21.56 -29.05 -11.71
N LEU A 50 -21.73 -28.62 -12.96
CA LEU A 50 -20.63 -28.21 -13.84
C LEU A 50 -20.17 -26.76 -13.57
N VAL A 51 -21.11 -25.86 -13.28
CA VAL A 51 -20.88 -24.41 -13.14
C VAL A 51 -21.00 -23.94 -11.69
N GLY A 52 -21.85 -24.58 -10.88
CA GLY A 52 -22.06 -24.24 -9.48
C GLY A 52 -21.07 -24.93 -8.55
N ASP A 53 -20.84 -24.32 -7.39
CA ASP A 53 -20.11 -24.95 -6.30
C ASP A 53 -21.10 -25.50 -5.26
N PRO A 54 -21.37 -26.81 -5.22
CA PRO A 54 -22.28 -27.41 -4.24
C PRO A 54 -21.80 -27.22 -2.79
N ARG A 55 -20.52 -26.87 -2.58
CA ARG A 55 -19.96 -26.57 -1.25
C ARG A 55 -20.38 -25.20 -0.73
N ALA A 56 -20.83 -24.29 -1.59
CA ALA A 56 -21.36 -23.00 -1.16
C ALA A 56 -22.65 -23.12 -0.32
N ALA A 57 -23.39 -24.23 -0.45
CA ALA A 57 -24.55 -24.54 0.38
C ALA A 57 -24.17 -25.14 1.76
N GLN A 58 -22.91 -25.53 1.94
CA GLN A 58 -22.39 -26.13 3.17
C GLN A 58 -21.55 -25.15 3.99
N VAL A 59 -21.62 -23.85 3.72
CA VAL A 59 -20.95 -22.85 4.55
C VAL A 59 -21.49 -23.00 5.99
N PRO A 60 -20.66 -23.46 6.95
CA PRO A 60 -21.12 -23.58 8.33
C PRO A 60 -21.60 -22.20 8.80
N PRO A 61 -22.63 -22.14 9.66
CA PRO A 61 -23.12 -20.86 10.17
C PRO A 61 -21.93 -20.07 10.71
N THR A 62 -21.78 -18.83 10.25
CA THR A 62 -20.74 -17.90 10.69
C THR A 62 -20.59 -18.03 12.19
N ALA A 63 -19.39 -18.37 12.67
CA ALA A 63 -19.14 -18.63 14.08
C ALA A 63 -19.76 -17.49 14.92
N SER A 64 -20.84 -17.80 15.61
CA SER A 64 -21.52 -16.84 16.48
C SER A 64 -20.58 -16.45 17.64
N VAL A 65 -20.76 -15.24 18.19
CA VAL A 65 -20.03 -14.82 19.40
C VAL A 65 -20.23 -15.80 20.56
N ALA A 66 -21.40 -16.46 20.64
CA ALA A 66 -21.69 -17.50 21.63
C ALA A 66 -20.78 -18.73 21.45
N THR A 67 -20.69 -19.27 20.23
CA THR A 67 -19.80 -20.40 19.91
C THR A 67 -18.32 -20.07 20.10
N LEU A 68 -17.91 -18.81 19.88
CA LEU A 68 -16.54 -18.37 20.15
C LEU A 68 -16.24 -18.32 21.66
N ARG A 69 -17.19 -17.88 22.48
CA ARG A 69 -17.05 -17.84 23.94
C ARG A 69 -16.94 -19.24 24.54
N ASP A 70 -17.75 -20.19 24.07
CA ASP A 70 -17.67 -21.59 24.51
C ASP A 70 -16.34 -22.24 24.10
N GLY A 71 -15.86 -21.96 22.88
CA GLY A 71 -14.55 -22.41 22.41
C GLY A 71 -13.38 -21.86 23.25
N VAL A 72 -13.45 -20.60 23.67
CA VAL A 72 -12.46 -19.97 24.57
C VAL A 72 -12.42 -20.66 25.92
N GLN A 73 -13.58 -20.99 26.50
CA GLN A 73 -13.64 -21.71 27.78
C GLN A 73 -13.00 -23.10 27.68
N ALA A 74 -13.34 -23.86 26.64
CA ALA A 74 -12.74 -25.17 26.39
C ALA A 74 -11.22 -25.09 26.19
N LEU A 75 -10.74 -24.06 25.48
CA LEU A 75 -9.31 -23.83 25.27
C LEU A 75 -8.59 -23.46 26.58
N GLN A 76 -9.20 -22.63 27.43
CA GLN A 76 -8.67 -22.32 28.76
C GLN A 76 -8.56 -23.57 29.63
N ASP A 77 -9.57 -24.44 29.62
CA ASP A 77 -9.54 -25.68 30.40
C ASP A 77 -8.51 -26.67 29.86
N ALA A 78 -8.31 -26.74 28.54
CA ALA A 78 -7.22 -27.53 27.95
C ALA A 78 -5.84 -27.00 28.38
N LEU A 79 -5.63 -25.68 28.36
CA LEU A 79 -4.37 -25.04 28.75
C LEU A 79 -4.06 -25.13 30.26
N LYS A 80 -5.08 -25.37 31.11
CA LYS A 80 -4.85 -25.71 32.53
C LYS A 80 -4.20 -27.08 32.67
N HIS A 81 -4.56 -28.04 31.82
CA HIS A 81 -4.00 -29.39 31.84
C HIS A 81 -2.65 -29.45 31.12
N ASP A 82 -2.48 -28.67 30.04
CA ASP A 82 -1.23 -28.61 29.28
C ASP A 82 -0.76 -27.14 29.11
N PRO A 83 -0.11 -26.57 30.14
CA PRO A 83 0.25 -25.15 30.15
C PRO A 83 1.49 -24.82 29.31
N GLN A 84 2.20 -25.80 28.76
CA GLN A 84 3.45 -25.60 28.02
C GLN A 84 3.23 -25.38 26.52
N ARG A 85 1.98 -25.31 26.07
CA ARG A 85 1.61 -25.15 24.67
C ARG A 85 1.55 -23.70 24.22
N ALA A 86 2.66 -23.21 23.66
CA ALA A 86 2.76 -21.85 23.10
C ALA A 86 1.69 -21.55 22.06
N ASP A 87 1.43 -22.50 21.15
CA ASP A 87 0.42 -22.42 20.09
C ASP A 87 -1.00 -22.24 20.63
N GLY A 88 -1.33 -22.98 21.70
CA GLY A 88 -2.62 -22.88 22.38
C GLY A 88 -2.80 -21.54 23.09
N TRP A 89 -1.77 -21.03 23.75
CA TRP A 89 -1.79 -19.69 24.36
C TRP A 89 -1.93 -18.57 23.31
N ALA A 90 -1.26 -18.68 22.16
CA ALA A 90 -1.40 -17.73 21.07
C ALA A 90 -2.82 -17.75 20.46
N LEU A 91 -3.40 -18.94 20.29
CA LEU A 91 -4.79 -19.08 19.85
C LEU A 91 -5.76 -18.45 20.84
N LEU A 92 -5.56 -18.68 22.14
CA LEU A 92 -6.37 -18.07 23.19
C LEU A 92 -6.28 -16.53 23.13
N GLY A 93 -5.08 -15.99 22.92
CA GLY A 93 -4.85 -14.56 22.73
C GLY A 93 -5.66 -14.00 21.56
N ARG A 94 -5.60 -14.64 20.38
CA ARG A 94 -6.38 -14.23 19.20
C ARG A 94 -7.88 -14.30 19.44
N SER A 95 -8.37 -15.39 20.04
CA SER A 95 -9.80 -15.55 20.34
C SER A 95 -10.30 -14.50 21.35
N GLN A 96 -9.50 -14.18 22.37
CA GLN A 96 -9.85 -13.12 23.32
C GLN A 96 -9.82 -11.73 22.69
N ALA A 97 -8.87 -11.46 21.80
CA ALA A 97 -8.81 -10.20 21.06
C ALA A 97 -10.06 -10.01 20.17
N GLU A 98 -10.50 -11.06 19.49
CA GLU A 98 -11.72 -11.05 18.66
C GLU A 98 -12.99 -10.82 19.50
N LEU A 99 -13.02 -11.32 20.74
CA LEU A 99 -14.08 -11.06 21.70
C LEU A 99 -14.01 -9.65 22.34
N GLY A 100 -12.98 -8.86 22.03
CA GLY A 100 -12.76 -7.54 22.60
C GLY A 100 -12.17 -7.55 24.02
N ASN A 101 -11.78 -8.72 24.54
CA ASN A 101 -11.19 -8.88 25.87
C ASN A 101 -9.69 -8.60 25.83
N VAL A 102 -9.32 -7.32 25.63
CA VAL A 102 -7.95 -6.90 25.32
C VAL A 102 -6.94 -7.28 26.41
N ALA A 103 -7.30 -7.16 27.69
CA ALA A 103 -6.43 -7.54 28.80
C ALA A 103 -6.13 -9.06 28.82
N ALA A 104 -7.17 -9.88 28.70
CA ALA A 104 -7.02 -11.34 28.66
C ALA A 104 -6.24 -11.80 27.42
N ALA A 105 -6.39 -11.09 26.29
CA ALA A 105 -5.60 -11.35 25.09
C ALA A 105 -4.11 -11.08 25.34
N ALA A 106 -3.78 -9.93 25.93
CA ALA A 106 -2.40 -9.57 26.26
C ALA A 106 -1.75 -10.58 27.22
N ASP A 107 -2.47 -11.04 28.24
CA ASP A 107 -1.98 -12.06 29.19
C ASP A 107 -1.70 -13.40 28.47
N ALA A 108 -2.62 -13.85 27.61
CA ALA A 108 -2.45 -15.10 26.87
C ALA A 108 -1.26 -15.03 25.90
N PHE A 109 -1.11 -13.93 25.16
CA PHE A 109 0.04 -13.74 24.28
C PHE A 109 1.35 -13.59 25.04
N ALA A 110 1.37 -12.97 26.22
CA ALA A 110 2.56 -12.89 27.05
C ALA A 110 3.03 -14.29 27.50
N ARG A 111 2.10 -15.20 27.79
CA ARG A 111 2.41 -16.63 28.07
C ARG A 111 2.94 -17.33 26.83
N ALA A 112 2.33 -17.10 25.66
CA ALA A 112 2.81 -17.65 24.40
C ALA A 112 4.25 -17.20 24.08
N ALA A 113 4.54 -15.90 24.21
CA ALA A 113 5.87 -15.33 23.98
C ALA A 113 6.93 -15.84 24.97
N ALA A 114 6.54 -16.14 26.21
CA ALA A 114 7.43 -16.75 27.19
C ALA A 114 7.78 -18.21 26.86
N LEU A 115 6.88 -18.94 26.19
CA LEU A 115 7.06 -20.35 25.82
C LEU A 115 7.72 -20.54 24.44
N ALA A 116 7.58 -19.55 23.55
CA ALA A 116 8.19 -19.55 22.21
C ALA A 116 8.92 -18.21 21.94
N PRO A 117 10.03 -17.93 22.64
CA PRO A 117 10.81 -16.69 22.44
C PRO A 117 11.52 -16.64 21.08
N GLU A 118 11.63 -17.75 20.36
CA GLU A 118 12.20 -17.85 19.02
C GLU A 118 11.19 -17.71 17.87
N ASP A 119 9.90 -17.50 18.17
CA ASP A 119 8.87 -17.28 17.16
C ASP A 119 8.60 -15.78 16.97
N PRO A 120 9.07 -15.17 15.85
CA PRO A 120 8.88 -13.74 15.60
C PRO A 120 7.41 -13.34 15.50
N GLY A 121 6.54 -14.23 15.00
CA GLY A 121 5.12 -13.97 14.85
C GLY A 121 4.44 -13.81 16.21
N VAL A 122 4.72 -14.74 17.13
CA VAL A 122 4.18 -14.70 18.50
C VAL A 122 4.69 -13.47 19.26
N LEU A 123 5.97 -13.13 19.13
CA LEU A 123 6.55 -11.93 19.74
C LEU A 123 5.88 -10.63 19.26
N VAL A 124 5.61 -10.53 17.96
CA VAL A 124 4.93 -9.36 17.37
C VAL A 124 3.48 -9.27 17.83
N GLU A 125 2.74 -10.39 17.85
CA GLU A 125 1.36 -10.44 18.35
C GLU A 125 1.30 -10.06 19.84
N ALA A 126 2.24 -10.56 20.66
CA ALA A 126 2.33 -10.24 22.08
C ALA A 126 2.64 -8.77 22.34
N ALA A 127 3.61 -8.19 21.64
CA ALA A 127 3.93 -6.77 21.75
C ALA A 127 2.73 -5.89 21.39
N GLN A 128 2.04 -6.22 20.30
CA GLN A 128 0.86 -5.48 19.87
C GLN A 128 -0.31 -5.63 20.86
N ALA A 129 -0.60 -6.84 21.34
CA ALA A 129 -1.68 -7.07 22.30
C ALA A 129 -1.41 -6.34 23.62
N ARG A 130 -0.16 -6.35 24.09
CA ARG A 130 0.29 -5.60 25.27
C ARG A 130 0.07 -4.10 25.11
N ALA A 131 0.50 -3.53 23.98
CA ALA A 131 0.24 -2.13 23.68
C ALA A 131 -1.26 -1.83 23.59
N GLN A 132 -2.08 -2.74 23.03
CA GLN A 132 -3.52 -2.54 23.01
C GLN A 132 -4.17 -2.60 24.39
N ALA A 133 -3.66 -3.40 25.32
CA ALA A 133 -4.18 -3.47 26.68
C ALA A 133 -3.84 -2.23 27.51
N ASP A 134 -2.78 -1.49 27.13
CA ASP A 134 -2.44 -0.21 27.74
C ASP A 134 -3.48 0.88 27.42
N ALA A 135 -3.78 1.70 28.42
CA ALA A 135 -4.78 2.78 28.29
C ALA A 135 -4.34 3.85 27.28
N GLY A 136 -3.04 4.13 27.19
CA GLY A 136 -2.45 5.08 26.25
C GLY A 136 -2.04 4.46 24.92
N LYS A 137 -2.30 3.16 24.71
CA LYS A 137 -1.84 2.38 23.55
C LYS A 137 -0.31 2.43 23.36
N GLN A 138 0.43 2.48 24.47
CA GLN A 138 1.87 2.64 24.45
C GLN A 138 2.61 1.30 24.39
N PHE A 139 3.72 1.29 23.65
CA PHE A 139 4.66 0.17 23.66
C PHE A 139 5.67 0.33 24.79
N ASP A 140 5.46 -0.43 25.87
CA ASP A 140 6.38 -0.48 27.01
C ASP A 140 7.66 -1.27 26.72
N ASP A 141 8.58 -1.36 27.70
CA ASP A 141 9.92 -1.90 27.49
C ASP A 141 9.91 -3.38 27.09
N THR A 142 8.94 -4.13 27.60
CA THR A 142 8.76 -5.54 27.24
C THR A 142 8.30 -5.67 25.79
N ALA A 143 7.31 -4.86 25.38
CA ALA A 143 6.84 -4.86 24.00
C ALA A 143 7.96 -4.43 23.02
N MET A 144 8.79 -3.45 23.41
CA MET A 144 9.97 -3.06 22.63
C MET A 144 10.97 -4.20 22.46
N ALA A 145 11.31 -4.90 23.55
CA ALA A 145 12.25 -6.01 23.51
C ALA A 145 11.75 -7.13 22.58
N TRP A 146 10.46 -7.49 22.66
CA TRP A 146 9.86 -8.48 21.76
C TRP A 146 9.90 -8.05 20.29
N LEU A 147 9.60 -6.79 19.97
CA LEU A 147 9.67 -6.29 18.59
C LEU A 147 11.11 -6.28 18.05
N GLN A 148 12.09 -5.89 18.87
CA GLN A 148 13.50 -5.91 18.49
C GLN A 148 13.99 -7.34 18.25
N GLN A 149 13.62 -8.27 19.13
CA GLN A 149 13.95 -9.68 19.00
C GLN A 149 13.30 -10.31 17.77
N ALA A 150 12.02 -10.02 17.51
CA ALA A 150 11.33 -10.48 16.31
C ALA A 150 12.00 -9.98 15.03
N ARG A 151 12.41 -8.70 14.99
CA ARG A 151 13.15 -8.12 13.85
C ARG A 151 14.54 -8.75 13.69
N ALA A 152 15.22 -9.08 14.79
CA ALA A 152 16.53 -9.73 14.73
C ALA A 152 16.44 -11.16 14.16
N GLN A 153 15.38 -11.90 14.51
CA GLN A 153 15.15 -13.27 14.04
C GLN A 153 14.58 -13.32 12.61
N ALA A 154 13.68 -12.39 12.28
CA ALA A 154 13.10 -12.24 10.95
C ALA A 154 13.27 -10.79 10.48
N PRO A 155 14.43 -10.44 9.88
CA PRO A 155 14.70 -9.09 9.36
C PRO A 155 13.67 -8.66 8.31
N ASP A 156 13.05 -9.62 7.64
CA ASP A 156 12.05 -9.43 6.58
C ASP A 156 10.62 -9.28 7.10
N ALA A 157 10.40 -9.41 8.41
CA ALA A 157 9.08 -9.25 9.01
C ALA A 157 8.60 -7.79 8.94
N GLU A 158 7.80 -7.47 7.92
CA GLU A 158 7.28 -6.12 7.69
C GLU A 158 6.52 -5.56 8.88
N ARG A 159 5.63 -6.37 9.48
CA ARG A 159 4.81 -5.96 10.63
C ARG A 159 5.66 -5.64 11.86
N ALA A 160 6.74 -6.38 12.09
CA ALA A 160 7.66 -6.13 13.21
C ALA A 160 8.34 -4.76 13.04
N SER A 161 8.91 -4.49 11.86
CA SER A 161 9.56 -3.22 11.54
C SER A 161 8.58 -2.04 11.58
N TRP A 162 7.35 -2.23 11.08
CA TRP A 162 6.29 -1.23 11.14
C TRP A 162 5.95 -0.84 12.60
N LEU A 163 5.64 -1.82 13.45
CA LEU A 163 5.28 -1.58 14.85
C LEU A 163 6.46 -1.05 15.67
N LEU A 164 7.69 -1.51 15.39
CA LEU A 164 8.89 -1.00 16.04
C LEU A 164 9.08 0.50 15.78
N GLY A 165 8.89 0.96 14.54
CA GLY A 165 8.95 2.40 14.25
C GLY A 165 7.86 3.21 14.95
N ILE A 166 6.63 2.68 15.07
CA ILE A 166 5.56 3.32 15.87
C ILE A 166 6.00 3.45 17.34
N ALA A 167 6.50 2.36 17.91
CA ALA A 167 6.95 2.32 19.30
C ALA A 167 8.13 3.28 19.58
N LEU A 168 9.08 3.38 18.65
CA LEU A 168 10.19 4.33 18.71
C LEU A 168 9.70 5.78 18.69
N ARG A 169 8.75 6.13 17.83
CA ARG A 169 8.16 7.48 17.78
C ARG A 169 7.43 7.84 19.06
N GLN A 170 6.65 6.92 19.64
CA GLN A 170 5.97 7.15 20.92
C GLN A 170 6.96 7.50 22.05
N ARG A 171 8.21 7.03 21.95
CA ARG A 171 9.30 7.28 22.89
C ARG A 171 10.17 8.49 22.52
N GLY A 172 9.78 9.27 21.51
CA GLY A 172 10.54 10.43 21.03
C GLY A 172 11.80 10.09 20.23
N LYS A 173 12.05 8.82 19.93
CA LYS A 173 13.19 8.34 19.12
C LYS A 173 12.88 8.44 17.64
N ASN A 174 12.57 9.65 17.18
CA ASN A 174 12.04 9.89 15.84
C ASN A 174 13.04 9.56 14.72
N ALA A 175 14.34 9.82 14.94
CA ALA A 175 15.39 9.44 13.98
C ALA A 175 15.48 7.92 13.79
N GLU A 176 15.59 7.17 14.90
CA GLU A 176 15.64 5.71 14.86
C GLU A 176 14.39 5.13 14.17
N ALA A 177 13.20 5.71 14.43
CA ALA A 177 11.97 5.29 13.78
C ALA A 177 11.98 5.52 12.25
N ALA A 178 12.50 6.66 11.82
CA ALA A 178 12.64 6.99 10.41
C ALA A 178 13.59 5.99 9.70
N ASP A 179 14.67 5.58 10.36
CA ASP A 179 15.62 4.61 9.83
C ASP A 179 14.98 3.22 9.69
N VAL A 180 14.31 2.72 10.75
CA VAL A 180 13.60 1.42 10.72
C VAL A 180 12.57 1.36 9.59
N TRP A 181 11.81 2.43 9.40
CA TRP A 181 10.82 2.50 8.34
C TRP A 181 11.43 2.69 6.95
N SER A 182 12.58 3.37 6.84
CA SER A 182 13.29 3.53 5.57
C SER A 182 13.79 2.18 5.05
N ASP A 183 14.31 1.33 5.94
CA ASP A 183 14.73 -0.04 5.60
C ASP A 183 13.56 -0.91 5.08
N LEU A 184 12.34 -0.61 5.54
CA LEU A 184 11.13 -1.34 5.16
C LEU A 184 10.61 -0.94 3.78
N LEU A 185 10.86 0.29 3.33
CA LEU A 185 10.30 0.85 2.09
C LEU A 185 10.48 -0.04 0.84
N PRO A 186 11.65 -0.63 0.55
CA PRO A 186 11.85 -1.40 -0.68
C PRO A 186 11.01 -2.67 -0.77
N ARG A 187 10.42 -3.11 0.35
CA ARG A 187 9.66 -4.37 0.46
C ARG A 187 8.15 -4.13 0.37
N LEU A 188 7.71 -2.88 0.49
CA LEU A 188 6.30 -2.54 0.49
C LEU A 188 5.79 -2.30 -0.93
N GLU A 189 4.52 -2.66 -1.15
CA GLU A 189 3.79 -2.28 -2.37
C GLU A 189 3.77 -0.75 -2.55
N PRO A 190 3.76 -0.22 -3.79
CA PRO A 190 3.94 1.21 -4.06
C PRO A 190 3.02 2.15 -3.27
N GLY A 191 1.75 1.77 -3.08
CA GLY A 191 0.81 2.57 -2.29
C GLY A 191 1.14 2.61 -0.80
N ALA A 192 1.57 1.48 -0.24
CA ALA A 192 2.00 1.39 1.16
C ALA A 192 3.35 2.10 1.37
N ALA A 193 4.27 1.98 0.41
CA ALA A 193 5.55 2.69 0.41
C ALA A 193 5.35 4.21 0.42
N GLN A 194 4.43 4.74 -0.40
CA GLN A 194 4.13 6.18 -0.44
C GLN A 194 3.53 6.68 0.89
N ALA A 195 2.62 5.91 1.50
CA ALA A 195 2.05 6.25 2.80
C ALA A 195 3.13 6.25 3.91
N LEU A 196 4.05 5.28 3.87
CA LEU A 196 5.14 5.19 4.84
C LEU A 196 6.20 6.28 4.63
N GLN A 197 6.48 6.68 3.39
CA GLN A 197 7.37 7.81 3.08
C GLN A 197 6.90 9.11 3.74
N ALA A 198 5.59 9.38 3.74
CA ALA A 198 5.04 10.54 4.44
C ALA A 198 5.29 10.46 5.96
N GLN A 199 5.15 9.28 6.56
CA GLN A 199 5.43 9.08 7.99
C GLN A 199 6.91 9.22 8.32
N ILE A 200 7.81 8.75 7.45
CA ILE A 200 9.26 8.92 7.57
C ILE A 200 9.63 10.41 7.51
N ALA A 201 9.05 11.16 6.57
CA ALA A 201 9.30 12.60 6.47
C ALA A 201 8.91 13.35 7.75
N ILE A 202 7.72 13.05 8.30
CA ILE A 202 7.25 13.61 9.58
C ILE A 202 8.19 13.22 10.74
N ALA A 203 8.65 11.96 10.78
CA ALA A 203 9.57 11.49 11.82
C ALA A 203 10.94 12.20 11.74
N ARG A 204 11.50 12.37 10.54
CA ARG A 204 12.77 13.09 10.34
C ARG A 204 12.65 14.55 10.78
N GLU A 205 11.59 15.24 10.35
CA GLU A 205 11.33 16.63 10.75
C GLU A 205 11.25 16.77 12.27
N ALA A 206 10.52 15.86 12.94
CA ALA A 206 10.41 15.82 14.40
C ALA A 206 11.73 15.46 15.11
N ALA A 207 12.70 14.88 14.41
CA ALA A 207 14.06 14.63 14.92
C ALA A 207 14.99 15.83 14.74
N GLY A 208 14.53 16.95 14.15
CA GLY A 208 15.39 18.06 13.74
C GLY A 208 16.33 17.70 12.59
N GLN A 209 16.13 16.53 11.99
CA GLN A 209 16.73 16.15 10.74
C GLN A 209 15.84 16.79 9.67
N ALA A 210 16.30 17.89 9.07
CA ALA A 210 15.71 18.36 7.81
C ALA A 210 15.54 17.13 6.91
N PRO A 211 14.45 17.01 6.12
CA PRO A 211 14.21 15.82 5.33
C PRO A 211 15.50 15.50 4.62
N ASP A 212 16.15 14.42 5.05
CA ASP A 212 17.15 13.77 4.24
C ASP A 212 16.34 13.46 3.00
N THR A 213 16.54 14.29 1.99
CA THR A 213 16.49 13.94 0.59
C THR A 213 17.48 12.80 0.51
N GLY A 214 17.03 11.62 0.99
CA GLY A 214 17.85 10.46 1.25
C GLY A 214 18.62 10.27 -0.02
N ALA A 215 19.95 10.47 0.08
CA ALA A 215 20.85 10.75 -1.03
C ALA A 215 20.10 10.75 -2.35
N ALA A 216 19.59 11.94 -2.76
CA ALA A 216 18.96 12.09 -4.06
C ALA A 216 19.79 11.25 -5.04
N PRO A 217 19.19 10.22 -5.69
CA PRO A 217 19.96 9.31 -6.54
C PRO A 217 20.87 10.18 -7.40
N PRO A 218 22.18 9.87 -7.46
CA PRO A 218 23.21 10.81 -7.89
C PRO A 218 22.69 11.54 -9.10
N ALA A 219 22.56 12.86 -9.00
CA ALA A 219 21.94 13.66 -10.04
C ALA A 219 22.56 13.25 -11.38
N LEU A 220 21.78 12.55 -12.21
CA LEU A 220 22.25 11.98 -13.47
C LEU A 220 22.67 13.08 -14.44
N LEU A 221 22.21 14.29 -14.17
CA LEU A 221 22.44 15.49 -14.92
C LEU A 221 22.48 16.70 -13.98
N GLN A 222 23.57 17.46 -14.05
CA GLN A 222 23.69 18.77 -13.40
C GLN A 222 23.42 19.87 -14.42
N VAL A 223 22.51 20.79 -14.11
CA VAL A 223 22.08 21.86 -15.02
C VAL A 223 22.32 23.21 -14.36
N ARG A 224 23.17 24.05 -14.97
CA ARG A 224 23.34 25.45 -14.60
C ARG A 224 22.44 26.30 -15.46
N VAL A 225 21.49 26.98 -14.83
CA VAL A 225 20.57 27.88 -15.52
C VAL A 225 21.06 29.32 -15.34
N LEU A 226 21.58 29.92 -16.40
CA LEU A 226 22.00 31.31 -16.40
C LEU A 226 20.77 32.20 -16.54
N LEU A 227 20.22 32.61 -15.40
CA LEU A 227 19.08 33.52 -15.34
C LEU A 227 19.47 34.87 -15.98
N PRO A 228 18.65 35.43 -16.89
CA PRO A 228 18.92 36.73 -17.46
C PRO A 228 18.86 37.81 -16.36
N ALA A 229 19.56 38.92 -16.56
CA ALA A 229 19.44 40.06 -15.65
C ALA A 229 18.00 40.60 -15.73
N LEU A 230 17.16 40.19 -14.78
CA LEU A 230 15.75 40.60 -14.66
C LEU A 230 15.68 42.06 -14.17
N LYS A 231 16.26 43.00 -14.93
CA LYS A 231 16.22 44.43 -14.65
C LYS A 231 14.90 45.01 -15.16
N GLY A 232 14.09 45.57 -14.27
CA GLY A 232 12.96 46.44 -14.63
C GLY A 232 11.61 45.74 -14.90
N THR A 233 11.43 44.48 -14.54
CA THR A 233 10.13 43.79 -14.64
C THR A 233 9.72 43.26 -13.26
N GLU A 234 8.62 43.75 -12.70
CA GLU A 234 8.07 43.20 -11.45
C GLU A 234 7.50 41.80 -11.71
N TRP A 235 8.25 40.79 -11.28
CA TRP A 235 7.81 39.39 -11.36
C TRP A 235 6.91 39.05 -10.18
N PRO A 236 5.71 38.48 -10.41
CA PRO A 236 4.82 38.05 -9.33
C PRO A 236 5.49 37.02 -8.41
N ALA A 237 5.09 36.96 -7.14
CA ALA A 237 5.57 35.94 -6.20
C ALA A 237 5.20 34.50 -6.64
N SER A 238 4.23 34.34 -7.56
CA SER A 238 3.89 33.08 -8.19
C SER A 238 4.89 32.61 -9.26
N THR A 239 5.94 33.38 -9.56
CA THR A 239 6.92 33.06 -10.59
C THR A 239 7.75 31.84 -10.20
N ARG A 240 7.83 30.86 -11.11
CA ARG A 240 8.54 29.60 -10.89
C ARG A 240 9.45 29.29 -12.06
N VAL A 241 10.62 28.74 -11.77
CA VAL A 241 11.56 28.24 -12.76
C VAL A 241 11.39 26.73 -12.87
N PHE A 242 11.03 26.26 -14.05
CA PHE A 242 10.89 24.85 -14.37
C PHE A 242 12.11 24.41 -15.16
N VAL A 243 12.88 23.46 -14.61
CA VAL A 243 13.97 22.80 -15.33
C VAL A 243 13.43 21.44 -15.78
N MET A 244 13.39 21.22 -17.09
CA MET A 244 12.74 20.05 -17.70
C MET A 244 13.72 19.33 -18.62
N ALA A 245 13.69 18.01 -18.58
CA ALA A 245 14.33 17.13 -19.55
C ALA A 245 13.26 16.38 -20.34
N ARG A 246 13.39 16.34 -21.66
CA ARG A 246 12.49 15.62 -22.57
C ARG A 246 13.28 14.64 -23.44
N ALA A 247 12.63 13.58 -23.92
CA ALA A 247 13.24 12.66 -24.88
C ALA A 247 13.47 13.35 -26.24
N VAL A 248 14.61 13.07 -26.88
CA VAL A 248 14.88 13.53 -28.26
C VAL A 248 13.88 12.87 -29.21
N CYS A 249 13.21 13.68 -30.05
CA CYS A 249 12.19 13.21 -31.01
C CYS A 249 10.99 12.43 -30.39
N GLY A 250 10.70 12.64 -29.10
CA GLY A 250 9.55 12.06 -28.40
C GLY A 250 8.32 12.99 -28.31
N PRO A 251 7.20 12.52 -27.71
CA PRO A 251 6.05 13.37 -27.39
C PRO A 251 6.46 14.54 -26.48
N PRO A 252 5.72 15.68 -26.48
CA PRO A 252 6.14 16.92 -25.81
C PRO A 252 6.15 16.85 -24.27
N MET A 253 5.86 15.69 -23.68
CA MET A 253 5.85 15.50 -22.24
C MET A 253 7.28 15.36 -21.68
N PRO A 254 7.61 16.02 -20.57
CA PRO A 254 8.92 15.92 -19.94
C PRO A 254 9.09 14.57 -19.26
N VAL A 255 10.29 14.01 -19.39
CA VAL A 255 10.74 12.78 -18.73
C VAL A 255 11.16 13.06 -17.28
N ALA A 256 11.67 14.27 -17.01
CA ALA A 256 11.92 14.77 -15.67
C ALA A 256 11.60 16.27 -15.61
N ALA A 257 10.97 16.73 -14.53
CA ALA A 257 10.61 18.13 -14.37
C ALA A 257 10.74 18.57 -12.92
N ARG A 258 11.62 19.55 -12.67
CA ARG A 258 11.82 20.14 -11.34
C ARG A 258 11.27 21.57 -11.31
N LYS A 259 10.45 21.87 -10.30
CA LYS A 259 9.85 23.20 -10.07
C LYS A 259 10.59 23.92 -8.96
N LEU A 260 11.22 25.06 -9.27
CA LEU A 260 12.02 25.85 -8.34
C LEU A 260 11.49 27.28 -8.20
N PRO A 261 11.66 27.93 -7.03
CA PRO A 261 11.41 29.36 -6.89
C PRO A 261 12.46 30.18 -7.65
N LEU A 262 12.08 31.36 -8.14
CA LEU A 262 13.02 32.30 -8.77
C LEU A 262 13.94 32.98 -7.72
N ALA A 263 13.39 33.27 -6.53
CA ALA A 263 14.17 33.79 -5.40
C ALA A 263 14.99 32.65 -4.76
N GLY A 264 16.31 32.86 -4.60
CA GLY A 264 17.19 31.85 -4.01
C GLY A 264 17.45 30.64 -4.92
N PHE A 265 17.41 30.83 -6.24
CA PHE A 265 17.58 29.76 -7.22
C PHE A 265 18.91 29.00 -7.00
N PRO A 266 18.88 27.67 -6.81
CA PRO A 266 20.08 26.88 -6.61
C PRO A 266 20.88 26.73 -7.92
N ASP A 267 22.18 27.01 -7.87
CA ASP A 267 23.13 26.79 -8.98
C ASP A 267 24.29 25.91 -8.49
N PRO A 268 24.47 24.67 -9.00
CA PRO A 268 23.74 23.99 -10.08
C PRO A 268 22.46 23.25 -9.64
N VAL A 269 21.55 22.99 -10.58
CA VAL A 269 20.33 22.19 -10.38
C VAL A 269 20.54 20.76 -10.85
N GLY A 270 20.46 19.79 -9.94
CA GLY A 270 20.44 18.37 -10.31
C GLY A 270 19.09 17.91 -10.87
N LEU A 271 19.09 17.02 -11.86
CA LEU A 271 17.93 16.26 -12.29
C LEU A 271 18.21 14.76 -12.12
N SER A 272 17.20 14.02 -11.65
CA SER A 272 17.29 12.59 -11.34
C SER A 272 16.00 11.86 -11.71
N ASP A 273 15.99 10.53 -11.54
CA ASP A 273 14.80 9.70 -11.75
C ASP A 273 13.64 10.04 -10.81
N ALA A 274 13.94 10.60 -9.62
CA ALA A 274 12.94 11.04 -8.66
C ALA A 274 12.12 12.26 -9.16
N ASP A 275 12.64 12.99 -10.16
CA ASP A 275 11.96 14.13 -10.77
C ASP A 275 11.07 13.71 -11.95
N SER A 276 10.90 12.40 -12.20
CA SER A 276 10.09 11.90 -13.29
C SER A 276 8.59 11.93 -12.97
N PRO A 277 7.74 12.55 -13.81
CA PRO A 277 6.29 12.47 -13.66
C PRO A 277 5.73 11.10 -14.09
N MET A 278 6.54 10.21 -14.69
CA MET A 278 6.13 8.88 -15.16
C MET A 278 7.09 7.80 -14.62
N PRO A 279 6.71 7.04 -13.58
CA PRO A 279 7.59 6.02 -12.98
C PRO A 279 8.09 4.93 -13.94
N THR A 280 7.38 4.70 -15.06
CA THR A 280 7.72 3.68 -16.06
C THR A 280 8.72 4.16 -17.12
N ALA A 281 9.04 5.45 -17.17
CA ALA A 281 9.99 6.04 -18.12
C ALA A 281 10.92 7.06 -17.40
N PRO A 282 11.85 6.58 -16.55
CA PRO A 282 12.76 7.43 -15.79
C PRO A 282 13.83 8.08 -16.67
N LEU A 283 14.50 9.11 -16.16
CA LEU A 283 15.55 9.84 -16.88
C LEU A 283 16.71 8.92 -17.27
N SER A 284 17.10 7.98 -16.40
CA SER A 284 18.12 6.96 -16.64
C SER A 284 17.83 6.01 -17.80
N ALA A 285 16.57 5.84 -18.20
CA ALA A 285 16.20 4.98 -19.31
C ALA A 285 16.54 5.59 -20.69
N HIS A 286 16.84 6.88 -20.75
CA HIS A 286 17.10 7.59 -21.99
C HIS A 286 18.60 7.78 -22.21
N ARG A 287 19.09 7.45 -23.42
CA ARG A 287 20.48 7.72 -23.83
C ARG A 287 20.74 9.19 -24.15
N GLU A 288 19.74 9.88 -24.68
CA GLU A 288 19.81 11.29 -25.01
C GLU A 288 18.54 12.01 -24.59
N VAL A 289 18.71 13.20 -24.05
CA VAL A 289 17.63 14.09 -23.63
C VAL A 289 17.89 15.52 -24.10
N GLU A 290 16.81 16.25 -24.33
CA GLU A 290 16.83 17.69 -24.51
C GLU A 290 16.45 18.37 -23.20
N VAL A 291 17.33 19.21 -22.70
CA VAL A 291 17.17 19.93 -21.44
C VAL A 291 16.81 21.38 -21.76
N LEU A 292 15.79 21.91 -21.09
CA LEU A 292 15.36 23.29 -21.23
C LEU A 292 14.86 23.85 -19.91
N ALA A 293 15.04 25.16 -19.74
CA ALA A 293 14.55 25.90 -18.59
C ALA A 293 13.42 26.85 -19.04
N ARG A 294 12.37 26.94 -18.22
CA ARG A 294 11.28 27.88 -18.42
C ARG A 294 11.06 28.70 -17.16
N ILE A 295 11.03 30.02 -17.29
CA ILE A 295 10.58 30.92 -16.24
C ILE A 295 9.10 31.18 -16.52
N SER A 296 8.24 30.62 -15.68
CA SER A 296 6.79 30.81 -15.77
C SER A 296 6.33 31.91 -14.85
N ARG A 297 5.65 32.92 -15.40
CA ARG A 297 5.09 34.03 -14.61
C ARG A 297 3.80 33.61 -13.88
N SER A 298 3.02 32.73 -14.51
CA SER A 298 1.78 32.16 -13.96
C SER A 298 2.03 31.06 -12.92
N GLY A 299 3.24 30.50 -12.86
CA GLY A 299 3.62 29.40 -11.96
C GLY A 299 3.14 28.02 -12.44
N SER A 300 2.63 27.94 -13.67
CA SER A 300 2.20 26.71 -14.35
C SER A 300 3.33 26.10 -15.17
N ALA A 301 3.35 24.76 -15.28
CA ALA A 301 4.30 24.07 -16.16
C ALA A 301 3.93 24.23 -17.65
N ASN A 302 2.66 24.52 -17.95
CA ASN A 302 2.19 24.75 -19.32
C ASN A 302 2.68 26.09 -19.83
N ARG A 303 2.98 26.16 -21.14
CA ARG A 303 3.40 27.39 -21.80
C ARG A 303 2.28 28.43 -21.69
N SER A 304 2.60 29.58 -21.12
CA SER A 304 1.72 30.74 -21.00
C SER A 304 2.32 31.95 -21.72
N GLU A 305 1.50 32.95 -22.05
CA GLU A 305 1.99 34.23 -22.54
C GLU A 305 2.84 34.94 -21.46
N GLY A 306 4.02 35.43 -21.86
CA GLY A 306 4.96 36.08 -20.94
C GLY A 306 5.95 35.15 -20.25
N ASP A 307 5.94 33.85 -20.57
CA ASP A 307 6.98 32.91 -20.10
C ASP A 307 8.27 33.06 -20.92
N LEU A 308 9.42 33.07 -20.25
CA LEU A 308 10.73 33.01 -20.89
C LEU A 308 11.19 31.57 -20.96
N GLN A 309 11.75 31.15 -22.10
CA GLN A 309 12.26 29.79 -22.30
C GLN A 309 13.69 29.83 -22.83
N SER A 310 14.56 28.97 -22.29
CA SER A 310 15.91 28.79 -22.82
C SER A 310 15.89 28.03 -24.15
N ALA A 311 16.97 28.13 -24.91
CA ALA A 311 17.22 27.20 -26.00
C ALA A 311 17.34 25.76 -25.44
N PRO A 312 16.77 24.75 -26.11
CA PRO A 312 16.96 23.36 -25.71
C PRO A 312 18.40 22.92 -26.01
N VAL A 313 19.03 22.26 -25.05
CA VAL A 313 20.38 21.68 -25.20
C VAL A 313 20.27 20.17 -25.20
N LYS A 314 20.83 19.52 -26.22
CA LYS A 314 20.91 18.05 -26.30
C LYS A 314 22.06 17.55 -25.44
N VAL A 315 21.78 16.54 -24.63
CA VAL A 315 22.73 15.96 -23.68
C VAL A 315 22.61 14.44 -23.74
N SER A 316 23.74 13.75 -23.83
CA SER A 316 23.82 12.29 -23.72
C SER A 316 24.01 11.90 -22.24
N LEU A 317 23.27 10.91 -21.76
CA LEU A 317 23.32 10.42 -20.37
C LEU A 317 24.11 9.09 -20.28
N PRO A 318 24.85 8.85 -19.18
CA PRO A 318 25.09 9.75 -18.05
C PRO A 318 26.00 10.92 -18.43
N HIS A 319 25.77 12.10 -17.83
CA HIS A 319 26.56 13.29 -18.09
C HIS A 319 27.19 13.81 -16.79
N ASP A 320 28.50 13.67 -16.66
CA ASP A 320 29.25 14.10 -15.48
C ASP A 320 29.55 15.61 -15.45
N GLY A 321 29.23 16.31 -16.54
CA GLY A 321 29.42 17.76 -16.70
C GLY A 321 28.22 18.59 -16.22
N VAL A 322 28.43 19.90 -16.12
CA VAL A 322 27.35 20.87 -15.87
C VAL A 322 26.86 21.41 -17.20
N VAL A 323 25.58 21.20 -17.50
CA VAL A 323 24.95 21.69 -18.73
C VAL A 323 24.47 23.11 -18.52
N GLU A 324 24.99 24.05 -19.30
CA GLU A 324 24.57 25.45 -19.23
C GLU A 324 23.34 25.72 -20.11
N LEU A 325 22.29 26.25 -19.50
CA LEU A 325 21.10 26.75 -20.19
C LEU A 325 21.13 28.28 -20.18
N ARG A 326 21.08 28.87 -21.37
CA ARG A 326 21.05 30.32 -21.57
C ARG A 326 19.69 30.74 -22.09
N PHE A 327 19.11 31.77 -21.46
CA PHE A 327 17.95 32.45 -22.00
C PHE A 327 18.37 33.39 -23.14
N PRO A 328 17.52 33.56 -24.16
CA PRO A 328 17.75 34.52 -25.24
C PRO A 328 17.70 35.97 -24.74
#